data_AF-A0ABD4SV90-F1
#
_entry.id   AF-A0ABD4SV90-F1
#
_cell.length_a   1.000
_cell.length_b   1.000
_cell.length_c   1.000
_cell.angle_alpha   90.00
_cell.angle_beta   90.00
_cell.angle_gamma   90.00
#
_symmetry.space_group_name_H-M   'P 1'
#
loop_
_entity.id
_entity.type
_entity.pdbx_description
1 polymer ?
#
loop_
_entity_poly.entity_id
_entity_poly.type
_entity_poly.pdbx_seq_one_letter_code
_entity_poly.pdbx_strand_id
1 'polypeptide(L)'
;LAAAATAGGLAADIAAEPGLLWKIWTENRDEGVAGGWYVFAERAQAEAYLAKHSQRLRAFGVESVRARYFGANAALGALTRSPLV
;
A
#
# COMPACT_ATOMS: atom_id res chain seq x y z
N LEU A 1 16.29 -12.00 0.07
CA LEU A 1 15.40 -12.28 1.22
C LEU A 1 15.67 -11.37 2.43
N ALA A 2 16.18 -10.13 2.22
CA ALA A 2 16.61 -9.23 3.30
C ALA A 2 15.61 -8.11 3.65
N ALA A 3 14.42 -8.07 3.03
CA ALA A 3 13.51 -6.93 3.15
C ALA A 3 12.76 -6.84 4.49
N ALA A 4 12.44 -7.97 5.15
CA ALA A 4 11.59 -7.94 6.34
C ALA A 4 12.29 -7.36 7.59
N ALA A 5 13.58 -7.62 7.77
CA ALA A 5 14.32 -7.16 8.96
C ALA A 5 14.65 -5.66 8.94
N THR A 6 14.68 -5.03 7.76
CA THR A 6 14.99 -3.59 7.59
C THR A 6 13.75 -2.74 7.30
N ALA A 7 12.61 -3.35 6.95
CA ALA A 7 11.37 -2.64 6.62
C ALA A 7 10.45 -2.38 7.83
N GLY A 8 10.80 -2.80 9.05
CA GLY A 8 9.97 -2.60 10.24
C GLY A 8 9.63 -1.12 10.50
N GLY A 9 10.63 -0.23 10.37
CA GLY A 9 10.41 1.21 10.50
C GLY A 9 9.50 1.79 9.42
N LEU A 10 9.63 1.30 8.18
CA LEU A 10 8.74 1.71 7.08
C LEU A 10 7.31 1.21 7.31
N ALA A 11 7.15 -0.04 7.77
CA ALA A 11 5.83 -0.59 8.08
C ALA A 11 5.15 0.17 9.22
N ALA A 12 5.90 0.57 10.25
CA ALA A 12 5.40 1.37 11.35
C ALA A 12 4.99 2.79 10.91
N ASP A 13 5.80 3.48 10.10
CA ASP A 13 5.44 4.80 9.57
C ASP A 13 4.18 4.72 8.68
N ILE A 14 4.07 3.69 7.84
CA ILE A 14 2.87 3.47 7.03
C ILE A 14 1.65 3.19 7.92
N ALA A 15 1.80 2.33 8.94
CA ALA A 15 0.71 2.01 9.87
C ALA A 15 0.20 3.23 10.65
N ALA A 16 1.02 4.27 10.78
CA ALA A 16 0.65 5.53 11.43
C ALA A 16 -0.01 6.56 10.50
N GLU A 17 -0.15 6.27 9.20
CA GLU A 17 -0.75 7.20 8.24
C GLU A 17 -2.23 7.47 8.56
N PRO A 18 -2.66 8.74 8.53
CA PRO A 18 -4.04 9.09 8.80
C PRO A 18 -5.02 8.33 7.90
N GLY A 19 -5.92 7.58 8.54
CA GLY A 19 -7.00 6.86 7.88
C GLY A 19 -6.58 5.58 7.16
N LEU A 20 -5.33 5.13 7.27
CA LEU A 20 -4.97 3.80 6.79
C LEU A 20 -5.69 2.73 7.64
N LEU A 21 -6.46 1.87 6.99
CA LEU A 21 -7.12 0.74 7.64
C LEU A 21 -6.23 -0.50 7.59
N TRP A 22 -5.58 -0.74 6.46
CA TRP A 22 -4.66 -1.87 6.30
C TRP A 22 -3.81 -1.73 5.05
N LYS A 23 -2.72 -2.52 5.03
CA LYS A 23 -1.86 -2.73 3.87
C LYS A 23 -1.59 -4.20 3.66
N ILE A 24 -1.67 -4.65 2.41
CA ILE A 24 -1.12 -5.93 1.97
C ILE A 24 0.17 -5.63 1.23
N TRP A 25 1.29 -6.18 1.70
CA TRP A 25 2.59 -6.09 1.02
C TRP A 25 2.66 -7.10 -0.12
N THR A 26 3.16 -6.70 -1.28
CA THR A 26 3.35 -7.59 -2.43
C THR A 26 4.77 -7.51 -2.96
N GLU A 27 5.32 -8.65 -3.36
CA GLU A 27 6.59 -8.77 -4.08
C GLU A 27 6.46 -9.86 -5.16
N ASN A 28 6.99 -9.59 -6.34
CA ASN A 28 7.29 -10.57 -7.38
C ASN A 28 8.78 -10.44 -7.69
N ARG A 29 9.56 -11.40 -7.23
CA ARG A 29 11.02 -11.37 -7.38
C ARG A 29 11.46 -11.66 -8.81
N ASP A 30 10.72 -12.50 -9.51
CA ASP A 30 11.05 -12.90 -10.88
C ASP A 30 10.92 -11.71 -11.84
N GLU A 31 9.95 -10.83 -11.59
CA GLU A 31 9.76 -9.59 -12.35
C GLU A 31 10.44 -8.36 -11.72
N GLY A 32 11.05 -8.51 -10.53
CA GLY A 32 11.66 -7.40 -9.80
C GLY A 32 10.66 -6.32 -9.35
N VAL A 33 9.39 -6.68 -9.14
CA VAL A 33 8.32 -5.74 -8.77
C VAL A 33 7.97 -5.89 -7.29
N ALA A 34 7.83 -4.78 -6.58
CA ALA A 34 7.27 -4.75 -5.24
C ALA A 34 6.19 -3.67 -5.14
N GLY A 35 5.26 -3.83 -4.20
CA GLY A 35 4.18 -2.87 -4.02
C GLY A 35 3.29 -3.19 -2.83
N GLY A 36 2.02 -2.83 -2.97
CA GLY A 36 1.02 -3.22 -2.00
C GLY A 36 -0.36 -2.68 -2.32
N TRP A 37 -1.36 -3.32 -1.71
CA TRP A 37 -2.73 -2.83 -1.66
C TRP A 37 -2.90 -2.05 -0.38
N TYR A 38 -3.41 -0.83 -0.50
CA TYR A 38 -3.68 0.05 0.62
C TYR A 38 -5.17 0.30 0.65
N VAL A 39 -5.75 0.29 1.84
CA VAL A 39 -7.08 0.87 2.03
C VAL A 39 -7.04 1.96 3.07
N PHE A 40 -7.60 3.09 2.65
CA PHE A 40 -7.85 4.25 3.46
C PHE A 40 -9.35 4.41 3.68
N ALA A 41 -9.72 5.00 4.81
CA ALA A 41 -11.11 5.36 5.09
C ALA A 41 -11.65 6.34 4.05
N GLU A 42 -10.83 7.32 3.64
CA GLU A 42 -11.22 8.35 2.68
C GLU A 42 -10.26 8.47 1.50
N ARG A 43 -10.82 8.88 0.36
CA ARG A 43 -10.05 9.09 -0.88
C ARG A 43 -8.93 10.12 -0.70
N ALA A 44 -9.21 11.22 -0.03
CA ALA A 44 -8.25 12.30 0.18
C ALA A 44 -7.00 11.83 0.96
N GLN A 45 -7.19 10.90 1.91
CA GLN A 45 -6.09 10.32 2.69
C GLN A 45 -5.21 9.42 1.82
N ALA A 46 -5.82 8.61 0.94
CA ALA A 46 -5.08 7.80 -0.02
C ALA A 46 -4.25 8.65 -1.00
N GLU A 47 -4.79 9.79 -1.45
CA GLU A 47 -4.09 10.71 -2.34
C GLU A 47 -2.91 11.40 -1.66
N ALA A 48 -3.12 11.89 -0.43
CA ALA A 48 -2.05 12.48 0.38
C ALA A 48 -0.93 11.48 0.62
N TYR A 49 -1.28 10.24 0.98
CA TYR A 49 -0.30 9.17 1.17
C TYR A 49 0.44 8.81 -0.13
N LEU A 50 -0.26 8.71 -1.27
CA LEU A 50 0.40 8.42 -2.55
C LEU A 50 1.44 9.49 -2.89
N ALA A 51 1.13 10.77 -2.65
CA ALA A 51 2.07 11.86 -2.87
C ALA A 51 3.32 11.74 -2.00
N LYS A 52 3.15 11.59 -0.67
CA LYS A 52 4.24 11.35 0.30
C LYS A 52 5.07 10.14 -0.10
N HIS A 53 4.40 9.01 -0.34
CA HIS A 53 5.08 7.74 -0.57
C HIS A 53 5.82 7.70 -1.91
N SER A 54 5.27 8.32 -2.96
CA SER A 54 5.94 8.42 -4.26
C SER A 54 7.25 9.21 -4.17
N GLN A 55 7.28 10.29 -3.39
CA GLN A 55 8.53 11.03 -3.14
C GLN A 55 9.57 10.17 -2.41
N ARG A 56 9.13 9.45 -1.36
CA ARG A 56 10.00 8.52 -0.64
C ARG A 56 10.56 7.41 -1.53
N LEU A 57 9.73 6.80 -2.38
CA LEU A 57 10.15 5.73 -3.28
C LEU A 57 11.18 6.24 -4.31
N ARG A 58 11.00 7.45 -4.84
CA ARG A 58 12.02 8.09 -5.69
C ARG A 58 13.35 8.28 -4.96
N ALA A 59 13.32 8.68 -3.68
CA ALA A 59 14.53 8.76 -2.87
C ALA A 59 15.20 7.40 -2.62
N PHE A 60 14.47 6.29 -2.77
CA PHE A 60 15.00 4.92 -2.73
C PHE A 60 15.45 4.42 -4.11
N GLY A 61 15.44 5.26 -5.15
CA GLY A 61 15.83 4.89 -6.51
C GLY A 61 14.73 4.22 -7.33
N VAL A 62 13.47 4.24 -6.87
CA VAL A 62 12.34 3.75 -7.67
C VAL A 62 11.96 4.80 -8.70
N GLU A 63 12.23 4.51 -9.97
CA GLU A 63 12.02 5.45 -11.08
C GLU A 63 10.55 5.60 -11.47
N SER A 64 9.76 4.53 -11.36
CA SER A 64 8.35 4.54 -11.76
C SER A 64 7.45 3.99 -10.65
N VAL A 65 6.43 4.77 -10.31
CA VAL A 65 5.37 4.36 -9.37
C VAL A 65 4.07 4.31 -10.15
N ARG A 66 3.44 3.14 -10.18
CA ARG A 66 2.11 2.94 -10.76
C ARG A 66 1.10 2.82 -9.64
N ALA A 67 0.08 3.67 -9.65
CA ALA A 67 -1.01 3.63 -8.68
C ALA A 67 -2.35 3.73 -9.40
N ARG A 68 -3.34 3.03 -8.85
CA ARG A 68 -4.74 3.08 -9.29
C ARG A 68 -5.60 3.10 -8.04
N TYR A 69 -6.79 3.66 -8.18
CA TYR A 69 -7.73 3.75 -7.09
C TYR A 69 -9.01 3.02 -7.44
N PHE A 70 -9.58 2.34 -6.46
CA PHE A 70 -10.79 1.56 -6.58
C PHE A 70 -11.65 1.77 -5.34
N GLY A 71 -12.97 1.64 -5.51
CA GLY A 71 -13.88 1.46 -4.38
C GLY A 71 -13.96 -0.02 -4.01
N ALA A 72 -14.16 -0.30 -2.73
CA ALA A 72 -14.46 -1.64 -2.27
C ALA A 72 -15.85 -2.08 -2.76
N ASN A 73 -15.95 -3.30 -3.31
CA ASN A 73 -17.23 -3.92 -3.57
C ASN A 73 -17.62 -4.80 -2.37
N ALA A 74 -18.37 -4.24 -1.43
CA ALA A 74 -18.73 -4.92 -0.19
C ALA A 74 -19.52 -6.22 -0.42
N ALA A 75 -20.49 -6.21 -1.34
CA ALA A 75 -21.33 -7.37 -1.63
C ALA A 75 -20.51 -8.56 -2.13
N LEU A 76 -19.63 -8.35 -3.12
CA LEU A 76 -18.75 -9.42 -3.62
C LEU A 76 -17.64 -9.74 -2.62
N GLY A 77 -17.18 -8.76 -1.85
CA GLY A 77 -16.17 -8.92 -0.81
C GLY A 77 -16.63 -9.87 0.29
N ALA A 78 -17.89 -9.79 0.71
CA ALA A 78 -18.48 -10.67 1.73
C ALA A 78 -18.43 -12.14 1.31
N LEU A 79 -18.64 -12.41 0.02
CA LEU A 79 -18.57 -13.77 -0.54
C LEU A 79 -17.13 -14.28 -0.67
N THR A 80 -16.12 -13.40 -0.65
CA THR A 80 -14.73 -13.71 -0.98
C THR A 80 -13.74 -13.44 0.16
N ARG A 81 -14.24 -13.31 1.40
CA ARG A 81 -13.46 -13.11 2.62
C ARG A 81 -12.66 -11.81 2.64
N SER A 82 -13.19 -10.76 2.00
CA SER A 82 -12.59 -9.44 2.08
C SER A 82 -12.56 -8.95 3.54
N PRO A 83 -11.47 -8.34 4.03
CA PRO A 83 -11.42 -7.77 5.37
C PRO A 83 -12.17 -6.42 5.49
N LEU A 84 -12.93 -6.01 4.46
CA LEU A 84 -13.63 -4.72 4.37
C LEU A 84 -15.15 -4.80 4.55
N VAL A 85 -15.65 -5.96 4.94
CA VAL A 85 -17.08 -6.25 5.01
C VAL A 85 -17.65 -5.92 6.37
#